data_AF-A0A7W7KF23-F1
#
_entry.id   AF-A0A7W7KF23-F1
#
_cell.length_a   1.000
_cell.length_b   1.000
_cell.length_c   1.000
_cell.angle_alpha   90.00
_cell.angle_beta   90.00
_cell.angle_gamma   90.00
#
_symmetry.space_group_name_H-M   'P 1'
#
loop_
_entity.id
_entity.type
_entity.pdbx_description
1 polymer ?
#
loop_
_entity_poly.entity_id
_entity_poly.type
_entity_poly.pdbx_seq_one_letter_code
_entity_poly.pdbx_strand_id
1 'polypeptide(L)' 'MTPEASTATPLDYERITLRIPKDLHALLSESAEQGSTSMNAEIIQRLRSTFEPADGTFSASDRAKLDALCAHLGVTP' A
#
# COMPACT_ATOMS: atom_id res chain seq x y z
N MET A 1 12.23 -22.29 35.98
CA MET A 1 12.53 -21.88 34.59
C MET A 1 11.20 -21.69 33.89
N THR A 2 10.64 -20.50 34.00
CA THR A 2 9.34 -20.14 33.38
C THR A 2 9.60 -19.62 31.97
N PRO A 3 8.86 -20.07 30.95
CA PRO A 3 8.97 -19.50 29.61
C PRO A 3 8.35 -18.10 29.61
N GLU A 4 9.11 -17.10 29.15
CA GLU A 4 8.62 -15.75 28.93
C GLU A 4 7.60 -15.75 27.78
N ALA A 5 6.37 -15.36 28.09
CA ALA A 5 5.32 -15.18 27.11
C ALA A 5 5.65 -13.96 26.24
N SER A 6 5.94 -14.21 24.97
CA SER A 6 6.12 -13.16 23.96
C SER A 6 4.80 -12.41 23.75
N THR A 7 4.74 -11.17 24.21
CA THR A 7 3.61 -10.24 24.03
C THR A 7 3.67 -9.56 22.65
N ALA A 8 3.71 -10.36 21.58
CA ALA A 8 3.45 -9.82 20.25
C ALA A 8 1.93 -9.68 20.07
N THR A 9 1.45 -8.45 19.89
CA THR A 9 0.06 -8.18 19.49
C THR A 9 -0.25 -9.02 18.25
N PRO A 10 -1.38 -9.76 18.22
CA PRO A 10 -1.74 -10.53 17.03
C PRO A 10 -1.91 -9.55 15.86
N LEU A 11 -1.06 -9.71 14.84
CA LEU A 11 -1.21 -8.96 13.60
C LEU A 11 -2.52 -9.42 12.96
N ASP A 12 -3.43 -8.48 12.72
CA ASP A 12 -4.77 -8.75 12.19
C ASP A 12 -4.65 -9.11 10.69
N TYR A 13 -4.39 -10.39 10.42
CA TYR A 13 -4.27 -10.93 9.08
C TYR A 13 -5.32 -12.00 8.84
N GLU A 14 -6.06 -11.86 7.75
CA GLU A 14 -6.94 -12.90 7.26
C GLU A 14 -6.18 -13.83 6.30
N ARG A 15 -6.20 -15.14 6.58
CA ARG A 15 -5.56 -16.13 5.73
C ARG A 15 -6.52 -16.57 4.62
N ILE A 16 -6.18 -16.21 3.38
CA ILE A 16 -6.94 -16.60 2.20
C ILE A 16 -6.16 -17.59 1.33
N THR A 17 -6.87 -18.37 0.52
CA THR A 17 -6.28 -19.19 -0.54
C THR A 17 -6.66 -18.58 -1.88
N LEU A 18 -5.67 -18.19 -2.68
CA LEU A 18 -5.86 -17.61 -4.01
C LEU A 18 -5.41 -18.60 -5.10
N ARG A 19 -6.20 -18.75 -6.16
CA ARG A 19 -5.79 -19.48 -7.37
C ARG A 19 -5.21 -18.47 -8.36
N ILE A 20 -3.92 -18.59 -8.64
CA ILE A 20 -3.20 -17.68 -9.53
C ILE A 20 -2.80 -18.45 -10.80
N PRO A 21 -2.99 -17.88 -12.01
CA PRO A 21 -2.44 -18.42 -13.24
C PRO A 21 -0.91 -18.63 -13.15
N LYS A 22 -0.38 -19.67 -13.80
CA LYS A 22 1.04 -20.05 -13.67
C LYS A 22 2.00 -18.97 -14.17
N ASP A 23 1.64 -18.33 -15.27
CA ASP A 23 2.35 -17.20 -15.86
C ASP A 23 2.40 -16.01 -14.89
N LEU A 24 1.26 -15.66 -14.28
CA LEU A 24 1.20 -14.58 -13.30
C LEU A 24 2.00 -14.92 -12.03
N HIS A 25 1.96 -16.17 -11.56
CA HIS A 25 2.81 -16.61 -10.45
C HIS A 25 4.29 -16.43 -10.78
N ALA A 26 4.74 -16.79 -11.98
CA ALA A 26 6.13 -16.63 -12.40
C ALA A 26 6.56 -15.15 -12.39
N LEU A 27 5.73 -14.27 -12.94
CA LEU A 27 5.98 -12.82 -12.94
C LEU A 27 6.08 -12.23 -11.52
N LEU A 28 5.19 -12.67 -10.61
CA LEU A 28 5.22 -12.22 -9.21
C LEU A 28 6.47 -12.73 -8.48
N SER A 29 6.89 -13.97 -8.74
CA SER A 29 8.11 -14.55 -8.18
C SER A 29 9.36 -13.77 -8.63
N GLU A 30 9.49 -13.53 -9.93
CA GLU A 30 10.62 -12.77 -10.49
C GLU A 30 10.67 -11.34 -9.94
N SER A 31 9.53 -10.65 -9.89
CA SER A 31 9.44 -9.29 -9.34
C SER A 31 9.86 -9.24 -7.87
N ALA A 32 9.45 -10.22 -7.06
CA ALA A 32 9.80 -10.30 -5.66
C ALA A 32 11.30 -10.57 -5.46
N GLU A 33 11.89 -11.45 -6.28
CA GLU A 33 13.34 -11.71 -6.29
C GLU A 33 14.13 -10.44 -6.62
N GLN A 34 13.71 -9.70 -7.66
CA GLN A 34 14.34 -8.42 -8.04
C GLN A 34 14.25 -7.38 -6.91
N GLY A 35 13.11 -7.33 -6.21
CA GLY A 35 12.89 -6.43 -5.07
C GLY A 35 13.53 -6.89 -3.77
N SER A 36 14.13 -8.09 -3.70
CA SER A 36 14.57 -8.74 -2.46
C SER A 36 13.46 -8.83 -1.40
N THR A 37 12.21 -9.03 -1.83
CA THR A 37 11.03 -9.15 -0.96
C THR A 37 10.41 -10.54 -1.09
N SER A 38 9.51 -10.89 -0.18
CA SER A 38 8.68 -12.08 -0.35
C SER A 38 7.61 -11.83 -1.41
N MET A 39 7.20 -12.87 -2.14
CA MET A 39 6.09 -12.79 -3.08
C MET A 39 4.79 -12.26 -2.43
N ASN A 40 4.55 -12.58 -1.15
CA ASN A 40 3.41 -12.02 -0.41
C ASN A 40 3.54 -10.50 -0.23
N ALA A 41 4.73 -10.00 0.12
CA ALA A 41 4.97 -8.57 0.25
C ALA A 41 4.75 -7.84 -1.09
N GLU A 42 5.23 -8.43 -2.19
CA GLU A 42 5.01 -7.91 -3.55
C GLU A 42 3.53 -7.86 -3.92
N ILE A 43 2.76 -8.92 -3.67
CA ILE A 43 1.31 -8.96 -3.91
C ILE A 43 0.60 -7.87 -3.11
N ILE A 44 0.90 -7.75 -1.82
CA ILE A 44 0.28 -6.74 -0.95
C ILE A 44 0.62 -5.33 -1.42
N GLN A 45 1.88 -5.06 -1.79
CA GLN A 45 2.30 -3.76 -2.30
C GLN A 45 1.51 -3.39 -3.56
N ARG A 46 1.45 -4.28 -4.56
CA ARG A 46 0.68 -4.04 -5.78
C ARG A 46 -0.79 -3.77 -5.49
N LEU A 47 -1.41 -4.57 -4.62
CA LEU A 47 -2.80 -4.39 -4.24
C LEU A 47 -3.01 -3.03 -3.55
N ARG A 48 -2.15 -2.63 -2.61
CA ARG A 48 -2.24 -1.31 -1.96
C ARG A 48 -2.15 -0.18 -2.97
N SER A 49 -1.21 -0.24 -3.89
CA SER A 49 -1.05 0.77 -4.93
C SER A 49 -2.26 0.90 -5.86
N THR A 50 -3.12 -0.12 -5.97
CA THR A 50 -4.40 0.03 -6.72
C THR A 50 -5.46 0.84 -6.00
N PHE A 51 -5.34 1.01 -4.68
CA PHE A 51 -6.26 1.80 -3.85
C PHE A 51 -5.68 3.17 -3.48
N GLU A 52 -4.37 3.36 -3.64
CA GLU A 52 -3.76 4.67 -3.47
C GLU A 52 -4.18 5.59 -4.64
N PRO A 53 -4.58 6.84 -4.36
CA PRO A 53 -4.83 7.80 -5.41
C PRO A 53 -3.55 7.97 -6.21
N ALA A 54 -3.64 7.96 -7.55
CA ALA A 54 -2.48 8.18 -8.40
C ALA A 54 -1.82 9.49 -7.99
N ASP A 55 -0.54 9.43 -7.60
CA ASP A 55 0.29 10.59 -7.28
C ASP A 55 0.20 11.58 -8.45
N GLY A 56 -0.60 12.62 -8.29
CA GLY A 56 -0.92 13.58 -9.35
C GLY A 56 -2.40 13.96 -9.43
N THR A 57 -3.30 13.17 -8.85
CA THR A 57 -4.68 13.61 -8.62
C THR A 57 -4.75 14.35 -7.29
N PHE A 58 -4.83 15.67 -7.34
CA PHE A 58 -5.16 16.47 -6.16
C PHE A 58 -6.46 15.91 -5.56
N SER A 59 -6.40 15.45 -4.30
CA SER A 59 -7.62 15.06 -3.62
C SER A 59 -8.53 16.28 -3.45
N ALA A 60 -9.82 16.06 -3.21
CA ALA A 60 -10.75 17.16 -2.88
C ALA A 60 -10.23 17.99 -1.68
N SER A 61 -9.57 17.33 -0.74
CA SER A 61 -8.93 17.99 0.40
C SER A 61 -7.71 18.83 0.01
N ASP A 62 -6.91 18.39 -0.96
CA ASP A 62 -5.77 19.17 -1.47
C ASP A 62 -6.25 20.39 -2.26
N ARG A 63 -7.34 20.24 -3.01
CA ARG A 63 -7.98 21.36 -3.71
C ARG A 63 -8.53 22.40 -2.72
N ALA A 64 -9.21 21.97 -1.66
CA ALA A 64 -9.71 22.86 -0.62
C ALA A 64 -8.58 23.61 0.11
N LYS A 65 -7.46 22.94 0.39
CA LYS A 65 -6.26 23.58 0.96
C LYS A 65 -5.67 24.62 0.02
N LEU A 66 -5.61 24.32 -1.28
CA LEU A 66 -5.13 25.27 -2.29
C LEU A 66 -6.03 26.50 -2.37
N ASP A 67 -7.36 26.31 -2.43
CA ASP A 67 -8.32 27.42 -2.48
C ASP A 67 -8.21 28.31 -1.22
N ALA A 68 -8.01 27.72 -0.05
CA ALA A 68 -7.80 28.45 1.20
C ALA A 68 -6.49 29.25 1.21
N LEU A 69 -5.40 28.68 0.68
CA LEU A 69 -4.11 29.37 0.54
C LEU A 69 -4.22 30.53 -0.47
N CYS A 70 -4.87 30.31 -1.60
CA CYS A 70 -5.16 31.32 -2.61
C CYS A 70 -5.96 32.50 -2.02
N ALA A 71 -7.02 32.22 -1.27
CA ALA A 71 -7.80 33.23 -0.57
C ALA A 71 -6.97 34.04 0.45
N HIS A 72 -6.08 33.37 1.20
CA HIS A 72 -5.22 34.02 2.18
C HIS A 72 -4.18 34.95 1.53
N LEU A 73 -3.63 34.54 0.39
CA LEU A 73 -2.62 35.29 -0.35
C LEU A 73 -3.22 36.33 -1.31
N GLY A 74 -4.55 36.40 -1.43
CA GLY A 74 -5.24 37.31 -2.35
C GLY A 74 -5.01 36.99 -3.83
N VAL A 75 -4.59 35.76 -4.15
CA VAL A 75 -4.41 35.26 -5.51
C VAL A 75 -5.57 34.35 -5.84
N THR A 76 -6.20 34.54 -6.99
CA THR A 76 -7.20 33.60 -7.49
C THR A 76 -6.48 32.38 -8.07
N PRO A 77 -6.94 31.15 -7.77
CA PRO A 77 -6.32 29.92 -8.27
C PRO A 77 -6.43 29.77 -9.78
#